data_AF-A0A1T5FF53-F1
#
_entry.id   AF-A0A1T5FF53-F1
#
_cell.length_a   1.000
_cell.length_b   1.000
_cell.length_c   1.000
_cell.angle_alpha   90.00
_cell.angle_beta   90.00
_cell.angle_gamma   90.00
#
_symmetry.space_group_name_H-M   'P 1'
#
loop_
_entity.id
_entity.type
_entity.pdbx_description
1 polymer ?
#
loop_
_entity_poly.entity_id
_entity_poly.type
_entity_poly.pdbx_seq_one_letter_code
_entity_poly.pdbx_strand_id
1 'polypeptide(L)'
;MEKQYERTEENQYLVLCLNTVGHKKEELLQKEKDVRNNVLTLKKTFWDDVRVNLDTPEDIDETYYAIKQQAELLSDSQHAQQRAIKDVKTYDRLLQSPYFARIDFLQDGQNEPLKIYIGVATLMDEENENILIYDWRAPISSMYYDYTPGPATYETATDGIQGEMLLKRQFIIKNGQLQSMFNTGLTIGDDLLLDILAQNANEHIRSIVATIQAEQNKIIRHVNTPYLIVEGVAGSGKTAVAL
;
A
#
# COMPACT_ATOMS: atom_id res chain seq x y z
N MET A 1 -22.52 -7.55 -24.26
CA MET A 1 -23.14 -8.12 -23.04
C MET A 1 -22.08 -8.51 -22.02
N GLU A 2 -21.05 -9.27 -22.39
CA GLU A 2 -19.95 -9.69 -21.50
C GLU A 2 -19.18 -8.52 -20.84
N LYS A 3 -18.71 -7.52 -21.61
CA LYS A 3 -18.06 -6.30 -21.06
C LYS A 3 -18.92 -5.55 -20.02
N GLN A 4 -20.25 -5.62 -20.12
CA GLN A 4 -21.17 -4.94 -19.21
C GLN A 4 -21.41 -5.76 -17.93
N TYR A 5 -21.38 -7.08 -18.04
CA TYR A 5 -21.41 -7.99 -16.89
C TYR A 5 -20.13 -7.86 -16.06
N GLU A 6 -18.95 -7.92 -16.69
CA GLU A 6 -17.67 -7.72 -16.01
C GLU A 6 -17.62 -6.36 -15.29
N ARG A 7 -18.05 -5.28 -15.95
CA ARG A 7 -18.09 -3.95 -15.33
C ARG A 7 -19.02 -3.92 -14.10
N THR A 8 -20.08 -4.71 -14.11
CA THR A 8 -21.01 -4.79 -12.97
C THR A 8 -20.38 -5.52 -11.80
N GLU A 9 -19.72 -6.66 -12.04
CA GLU A 9 -18.96 -7.41 -11.03
C GLU A 9 -17.88 -6.51 -10.38
N GLU A 10 -17.10 -5.80 -11.21
CA GLU A 10 -16.04 -4.91 -10.72
C GLU A 10 -16.60 -3.72 -9.91
N ASN A 11 -17.78 -3.20 -10.27
CA ASN A 11 -18.45 -2.17 -9.46
C ASN A 11 -18.95 -2.72 -8.13
N GLN A 12 -19.49 -3.95 -8.09
CA GLN A 12 -19.90 -4.58 -6.83
C GLN A 12 -18.70 -4.80 -5.91
N TYR A 13 -17.58 -5.26 -6.47
CA TYR A 13 -16.34 -5.44 -5.71
C TYR A 13 -15.77 -4.11 -5.20
N LEU A 14 -15.82 -3.05 -6.02
CA LEU A 14 -15.44 -1.71 -5.60
C LEU A 14 -16.31 -1.20 -4.43
N VAL A 15 -17.63 -1.39 -4.51
CA VAL A 15 -18.56 -1.01 -3.43
C VAL A 15 -18.24 -1.75 -2.14
N LEU A 16 -17.98 -3.07 -2.22
CA LEU A 16 -17.54 -3.86 -1.07
C LEU A 16 -16.29 -3.26 -0.42
N CYS A 17 -15.25 -3.00 -1.22
CA CYS A 17 -14.01 -2.41 -0.73
C CYS A 17 -14.24 -1.05 -0.08
N LEU A 18 -15.04 -0.17 -0.69
CA LEU A 18 -15.31 1.17 -0.17
C LEU A 18 -16.08 1.13 1.16
N ASN A 19 -17.04 0.21 1.30
CA ASN A 19 -17.76 0.01 2.56
C ASN A 19 -16.81 -0.46 3.67
N THR A 20 -15.97 -1.45 3.39
CA THR A 20 -14.97 -1.95 4.36
C THR A 20 -13.95 -0.85 4.74
N VAL A 21 -13.48 -0.06 3.77
CA VAL A 21 -12.60 1.09 4.03
C VAL A 21 -13.31 2.13 4.91
N GLY A 22 -14.60 2.39 4.65
CA GLY A 22 -15.42 3.29 5.45
C GLY A 22 -15.50 2.87 6.91
N HIS A 23 -15.92 1.63 7.17
CA HIS A 23 -16.03 1.07 8.53
C HIS A 23 -14.70 1.11 9.28
N LYS A 24 -13.62 0.61 8.66
CA LYS A 24 -12.29 0.61 9.30
C LYS A 24 -11.75 2.01 9.55
N LYS A 25 -12.04 2.97 8.67
CA LYS A 25 -11.64 4.37 8.88
C LYS A 25 -12.31 4.97 10.10
N GLU A 26 -13.60 4.68 10.34
CA GLU A 26 -14.30 5.16 11.53
C GLU A 26 -13.67 4.61 12.81
N GLU A 27 -13.33 3.32 12.84
CA GLU A 27 -12.61 2.72 13.97
C GLU A 27 -11.23 3.37 14.19
N LEU A 28 -10.48 3.60 13.11
CA LEU A 28 -9.17 4.24 13.17
C LEU A 28 -9.25 5.69 13.65
N LEU A 29 -10.28 6.43 13.25
CA LEU A 29 -10.52 7.79 13.73
C LEU A 29 -10.79 7.81 15.23
N GLN A 30 -11.48 6.80 15.76
CA GLN A 30 -11.72 6.72 17.20
C GLN A 30 -10.45 6.33 17.96
N LYS A 31 -9.68 5.35 17.46
CA LYS A 31 -8.37 5.01 18.01
C LYS A 31 -7.41 6.21 17.99
N GLU A 32 -7.39 7.01 16.92
CA GLU A 32 -6.57 8.23 16.84
C GLU A 32 -6.92 9.23 17.93
N LYS A 33 -8.22 9.46 18.17
CA LYS A 33 -8.69 10.35 19.24
C LYS A 33 -8.23 9.86 20.61
N ASP A 34 -8.33 8.56 20.87
CA ASP A 34 -7.96 7.97 22.16
C ASP A 34 -6.45 8.07 22.41
N VAL A 35 -5.64 7.76 21.39
CA VAL A 35 -4.17 7.92 21.46
C VAL A 35 -3.78 9.39 21.63
N ARG A 36 -4.42 10.31 20.90
CA ARG A 36 -4.19 11.75 21.05
C ARG A 36 -4.52 12.23 22.46
N ASN A 37 -5.63 11.77 23.03
CA ASN A 37 -6.00 12.09 24.41
C ASN A 37 -4.98 11.53 25.41
N ASN A 38 -4.48 10.31 25.20
CA ASN A 38 -3.43 9.72 26.03
C ASN A 38 -2.15 10.56 26.02
N VAL A 39 -1.68 10.99 24.83
CA VAL A 39 -0.52 11.89 24.71
C VAL A 39 -0.74 13.21 25.47
N LEU A 40 -1.95 13.79 25.39
CA LEU A 40 -2.28 15.02 26.11
C LEU A 40 -2.26 14.82 27.63
N THR A 41 -2.75 13.68 28.12
CA THR A 41 -2.73 13.33 29.54
C THR A 41 -1.30 13.16 30.04
N LEU A 42 -0.48 12.35 29.35
CA LEU A 42 0.93 12.14 29.71
C LEU A 42 1.73 13.44 29.76
N LYS A 43 1.48 14.37 28.82
CA LYS A 43 2.12 15.70 28.84
C LYS A 43 1.71 16.55 30.03
N LYS A 44 0.46 16.43 30.51
CA LYS A 44 -0.03 17.17 31.67
C LYS A 44 0.54 16.61 32.97
N THR A 45 0.51 15.29 33.14
CA THR A 45 0.99 14.64 34.38
C THR A 45 2.49 14.45 34.42
N PHE A 46 3.22 14.76 33.34
CA PHE A 46 4.67 14.56 33.23
C PHE A 46 5.46 15.07 34.45
N TRP A 47 5.15 16.29 34.92
CA TRP A 47 5.81 16.89 36.08
C TRP A 47 5.13 16.57 37.41
N ASP A 48 3.89 16.08 37.39
CA ASP A 48 3.18 15.65 38.61
C ASP A 48 3.68 14.26 39.06
N ASP A 49 4.03 13.41 38.10
CA ASP A 49 4.50 12.03 38.32
C ASP A 49 6.01 11.97 38.64
N VAL A 50 6.77 13.05 38.35
CA VAL A 50 8.20 13.15 38.64
C VAL A 50 8.40 13.98 39.91
N ARG A 51 8.75 13.33 41.02
CA ARG A 51 9.27 14.02 42.20
C ARG A 51 10.76 14.30 42.00
N VAL A 52 11.09 15.54 41.69
CA VAL A 52 12.49 15.96 41.55
C VAL A 52 13.11 16.10 42.94
N ASN A 53 14.05 15.21 43.27
CA ASN A 53 14.89 15.31 44.47
C ASN A 53 16.38 15.30 44.07
N LEU A 54 17.15 16.27 44.55
CA LEU A 54 18.57 16.45 44.20
C LEU A 54 19.48 16.52 45.44
N ASP A 55 18.98 16.09 46.59
CA ASP A 55 19.65 16.27 47.88
C ASP A 55 20.84 15.30 48.08
N THR A 56 20.76 14.09 47.53
CA THR A 56 21.84 13.09 47.58
C THR A 56 22.13 12.51 46.19
N PRO A 57 23.33 11.94 45.95
CA PRO A 57 23.64 11.25 44.69
C PRO A 57 22.64 10.13 44.35
N GLU A 58 22.13 9.43 45.37
CA GLU A 58 21.13 8.37 45.21
C GLU A 58 19.76 8.95 44.77
N ASP A 59 19.32 10.06 45.36
CA ASP A 59 18.10 10.77 44.97
C ASP A 59 18.18 11.33 43.53
N ILE A 60 19.36 11.77 43.11
CA ILE A 60 19.62 12.26 41.74
C ILE A 60 19.46 11.12 40.74
N ASP A 61 20.01 9.94 41.03
CA ASP A 61 19.88 8.76 40.18
C ASP A 61 18.41 8.32 40.08
N GLU A 62 17.69 8.24 41.20
CA GLU A 62 16.25 7.92 41.21
C GLU A 62 15.43 8.91 40.39
N THR A 63 15.69 10.22 40.55
CA THR A 63 15.05 11.28 39.77
C THR A 63 15.37 11.14 38.27
N TYR A 64 16.61 10.84 37.92
CA TYR A 64 17.02 10.62 36.53
C TYR A 64 16.28 9.44 35.89
N TYR A 65 16.20 8.29 36.57
CA TYR A 65 15.48 7.12 36.07
C TYR A 65 13.97 7.38 35.93
N ALA A 66 13.36 8.08 36.88
CA ALA A 66 11.95 8.46 36.81
C ALA A 66 11.66 9.37 35.60
N ILE A 67 12.49 10.41 35.39
CA ILE A 67 12.37 11.30 34.22
C ILE A 67 12.56 10.51 32.93
N LYS A 68 13.57 9.63 32.88
CA LYS A 68 13.87 8.82 31.70
C LYS A 68 12.69 7.91 31.34
N GLN A 69 12.13 7.22 32.33
CA GLN A 69 10.97 6.35 32.13
C GLN A 69 9.76 7.13 31.59
N GLN A 70 9.46 8.30 32.16
CA GLN A 70 8.34 9.11 31.72
C GLN A 70 8.55 9.68 30.30
N ALA A 71 9.79 10.04 29.97
CA ALA A 71 10.16 10.48 28.62
C ALA A 71 10.02 9.37 27.58
N GLU A 72 10.43 8.13 27.91
CA GLU A 72 10.25 6.95 27.04
C GLU A 72 8.76 6.67 26.78
N LEU A 73 7.93 6.64 27.82
CA LEU A 73 6.49 6.45 27.69
C LEU A 73 5.83 7.52 26.81
N LEU A 74 6.22 8.77 26.98
CA LEU A 74 5.73 9.87 26.14
C LEU A 74 6.16 9.70 24.68
N SER A 75 7.42 9.34 24.44
CA SER A 75 7.95 9.09 23.09
C SER A 75 7.19 7.97 22.38
N ASP A 76 6.95 6.86 23.07
CA ASP A 76 6.20 5.73 22.53
C ASP A 76 4.76 6.11 22.18
N SER A 77 4.10 6.87 23.06
CA SER A 77 2.75 7.38 22.84
C SER A 77 2.70 8.35 21.65
N GLN A 78 3.70 9.21 21.48
CA GLN A 78 3.83 10.09 20.32
C GLN A 78 4.04 9.32 19.01
N HIS A 79 4.88 8.28 19.01
CA HIS A 79 5.04 7.42 17.85
C HIS A 79 3.75 6.67 17.51
N ALA A 80 3.01 6.19 18.51
CA ALA A 80 1.70 5.59 18.32
C ALA A 80 0.71 6.59 17.67
N GLN A 81 0.71 7.85 18.12
CA GLN A 81 -0.13 8.90 17.53
C GLN A 81 0.23 9.15 16.07
N GLN A 82 1.52 9.25 15.75
CA GLN A 82 1.99 9.45 14.37
C GLN A 82 1.56 8.30 13.45
N ARG A 83 1.65 7.05 13.94
CA ARG A 83 1.15 5.86 13.22
C ARG A 83 -0.35 5.97 12.95
N ALA A 84 -1.15 6.25 13.97
CA ALA A 84 -2.61 6.39 13.83
C ALA A 84 -2.99 7.48 12.80
N ILE A 85 -2.31 8.64 12.80
CA ILE A 85 -2.53 9.70 11.80
C ILE A 85 -2.17 9.22 10.39
N LYS A 86 -1.08 8.47 10.24
CA LYS A 86 -0.65 7.92 8.94
C LYS A 86 -1.66 6.88 8.43
N ASP A 87 -2.21 6.06 9.32
CA ASP A 87 -3.21 5.04 8.97
C ASP A 87 -4.48 5.71 8.47
N VAL A 88 -5.01 6.72 9.18
CA VAL A 88 -6.18 7.50 8.74
C VAL A 88 -5.95 8.10 7.35
N LYS A 89 -4.79 8.72 7.11
CA LYS A 89 -4.43 9.26 5.77
C LYS A 89 -4.35 8.18 4.70
N THR A 90 -3.93 6.96 5.06
CA THR A 90 -3.88 5.84 4.12
C THR A 90 -5.29 5.42 3.72
N TYR A 91 -6.21 5.34 4.68
CA TYR A 91 -7.62 5.04 4.42
C TYR A 91 -8.33 6.16 3.64
N ASP A 92 -7.95 7.42 3.83
CA ASP A 92 -8.42 8.53 2.97
C ASP A 92 -8.06 8.30 1.50
N ARG A 93 -6.84 7.81 1.22
CA ARG A 93 -6.41 7.48 -0.15
C ARG A 93 -7.17 6.27 -0.71
N LEU A 94 -7.41 5.25 0.13
CA LEU A 94 -8.18 4.06 -0.27
C LEU A 94 -9.63 4.40 -0.62
N LEU A 95 -10.25 5.38 0.04
CA LEU A 95 -11.60 5.87 -0.35
C LEU A 95 -11.62 6.51 -1.74
N GLN A 96 -10.51 7.10 -2.19
CA GLN A 96 -10.42 7.73 -3.50
C GLN A 96 -10.18 6.70 -4.61
N SER A 97 -9.24 5.80 -4.38
CA SER A 97 -8.83 4.76 -5.33
C SER A 97 -8.26 3.57 -4.56
N PRO A 98 -9.09 2.57 -4.18
CA PRO A 98 -8.66 1.49 -3.31
C PRO A 98 -7.65 0.56 -3.97
N TYR A 99 -7.86 0.23 -5.24
CA TYR A 99 -6.95 -0.56 -6.07
C TYR A 99 -6.82 0.07 -7.47
N PHE A 100 -5.76 -0.27 -8.18
CA PHE A 100 -5.52 0.20 -9.55
C PHE A 100 -5.30 -0.95 -10.54
N ALA A 101 -5.13 -2.18 -10.05
CA ALA A 101 -4.92 -3.35 -10.89
C ALA A 101 -5.55 -4.61 -10.30
N ARG A 102 -5.77 -5.60 -11.16
CA ARG A 102 -6.16 -6.97 -10.82
C ARG A 102 -5.37 -7.95 -11.67
N ILE A 103 -4.93 -9.03 -11.07
CA ILE A 103 -4.41 -10.20 -11.78
C ILE A 103 -5.21 -11.44 -11.36
N ASP A 104 -5.49 -12.33 -12.32
CA ASP A 104 -6.04 -13.65 -12.01
C ASP A 104 -4.92 -14.66 -12.21
N PHE A 105 -4.47 -15.30 -11.13
CA PHE A 105 -3.31 -16.18 -11.11
C PHE A 105 -3.74 -17.61 -10.75
N LEU A 106 -3.53 -18.54 -11.67
CA LEU A 106 -3.74 -19.96 -11.45
C LEU A 106 -2.44 -20.60 -10.99
N GLN A 107 -2.32 -20.88 -9.71
CA GLN A 107 -1.15 -21.56 -9.14
C GLN A 107 -1.10 -23.02 -9.60
N ASP A 108 0.11 -23.52 -9.86
CA ASP A 108 0.32 -24.93 -10.20
C ASP A 108 -0.26 -25.86 -9.11
N GLY A 109 -1.08 -26.82 -9.54
CA GLY A 109 -1.76 -27.77 -8.65
C GLY A 109 -3.08 -27.26 -8.03
N GLN A 110 -3.51 -26.03 -8.33
CA GLN A 110 -4.83 -25.52 -7.98
C GLN A 110 -5.79 -25.58 -9.18
N ASN A 111 -7.09 -25.69 -8.90
CA ASN A 111 -8.14 -25.74 -9.94
C ASN A 111 -8.79 -24.37 -10.19
N GLU A 112 -8.70 -23.45 -9.23
CA GLU A 112 -9.34 -22.14 -9.32
C GLU A 112 -8.30 -21.02 -9.29
N PRO A 113 -8.45 -19.99 -10.14
CA PRO A 113 -7.54 -18.85 -10.15
C PRO A 113 -7.79 -17.93 -8.96
N LEU A 114 -6.70 -17.46 -8.36
CA LEU A 114 -6.70 -16.43 -7.32
C LEU A 114 -6.90 -15.06 -7.96
N LYS A 115 -7.97 -14.36 -7.58
CA LYS A 115 -8.22 -12.95 -7.95
C LYS A 115 -7.45 -12.04 -7.00
N ILE A 116 -6.41 -11.39 -7.49
CA ILE A 116 -5.51 -10.56 -6.68
C ILE A 116 -5.70 -9.10 -7.11
N TYR A 117 -6.33 -8.30 -6.24
CA TYR A 117 -6.45 -6.86 -6.43
C TYR A 117 -5.26 -6.15 -5.81
N ILE A 118 -4.69 -5.18 -6.52
CA ILE A 118 -3.44 -4.51 -6.13
C ILE A 118 -3.69 -3.02 -5.95
N GLY A 119 -3.29 -2.49 -4.80
CA GLY A 119 -3.52 -1.12 -4.39
C GLY A 119 -2.33 -0.49 -3.67
N VAL A 120 -2.54 0.73 -3.18
CA VAL A 120 -1.49 1.53 -2.51
C VAL A 120 -1.15 1.06 -1.10
N ALA A 121 -2.04 0.25 -0.51
CA ALA A 121 -1.91 -0.34 0.82
C ALA A 121 -2.77 -1.60 0.89
N THR A 122 -2.45 -2.49 1.84
CA THR A 122 -3.26 -3.68 2.10
C THR A 122 -4.61 -3.31 2.73
N LEU A 123 -5.69 -3.88 2.20
CA LEU A 123 -7.02 -3.83 2.80
C LEU A 123 -7.44 -5.27 3.17
N MET A 124 -7.70 -5.50 4.44
CA MET A 124 -8.34 -6.73 4.92
C MET A 124 -9.84 -6.52 5.05
N ASP A 125 -10.61 -7.60 4.95
CA ASP A 125 -12.04 -7.64 5.28
C ASP A 125 -12.31 -7.25 6.75
N GLU A 126 -13.58 -7.12 7.12
CA GLU A 126 -13.97 -6.65 8.46
C GLU A 126 -13.46 -7.58 9.59
N GLU A 127 -13.43 -8.89 9.35
CA GLU A 127 -12.99 -9.91 10.30
C GLU A 127 -11.46 -10.03 10.36
N ASN A 128 -10.73 -9.44 9.41
CA ASN A 128 -9.28 -9.55 9.22
C ASN A 128 -8.81 -10.97 8.87
N GLU A 129 -9.67 -11.74 8.21
CA GLU A 129 -9.37 -13.10 7.79
C GLU A 129 -8.87 -13.13 6.34
N ASN A 130 -9.42 -12.26 5.48
CA ASN A 130 -9.11 -12.24 4.05
C ASN A 130 -8.56 -10.89 3.60
N ILE A 131 -7.57 -10.94 2.71
CA ILE A 131 -7.03 -9.76 2.04
C ILE A 131 -7.91 -9.46 0.83
N LEU A 132 -8.59 -8.31 0.87
CA LEU A 132 -9.34 -7.79 -0.28
C LEU A 132 -8.37 -7.12 -1.27
N ILE A 133 -7.43 -6.33 -0.77
CA ILE A 133 -6.47 -5.59 -1.60
C ILE A 133 -5.07 -5.84 -1.07
N TYR A 134 -4.18 -6.22 -1.96
CA TYR A 134 -2.76 -6.39 -1.67
C TYR A 134 -2.01 -5.08 -1.88
N ASP A 135 -1.09 -4.75 -0.96
CA ASP A 135 -0.11 -3.69 -1.19
C ASP A 135 0.73 -4.03 -2.43
N TRP A 136 0.89 -3.06 -3.33
CA TRP A 136 1.71 -3.19 -4.53
C TRP A 136 3.17 -3.60 -4.26
N ARG A 137 3.66 -3.40 -3.04
CA ARG A 137 5.00 -3.83 -2.62
C ARG A 137 5.08 -5.30 -2.24
N ALA A 138 3.96 -5.94 -1.90
CA ALA A 138 3.93 -7.34 -1.46
C ALA A 138 4.57 -8.27 -2.52
N PRO A 139 5.24 -9.37 -2.13
CA PRO A 139 5.88 -10.28 -3.07
C PRO A 139 4.95 -10.76 -4.20
N ILE A 140 3.72 -11.16 -3.86
CA ILE A 140 2.69 -11.60 -4.82
C ILE A 140 2.33 -10.52 -5.86
N SER A 141 2.40 -9.24 -5.49
CA SER A 141 2.12 -8.11 -6.38
C SER A 141 3.23 -7.88 -7.42
N SER A 142 4.40 -8.52 -7.27
CA SER A 142 5.50 -8.45 -8.26
C SER A 142 5.04 -8.91 -9.63
N MET A 143 4.15 -9.92 -9.66
CA MET A 143 3.69 -10.55 -10.89
C MET A 143 3.11 -9.54 -11.86
N TYR A 144 2.37 -8.55 -11.33
CA TYR A 144 1.78 -7.50 -12.15
C TYR A 144 2.82 -6.65 -12.89
N TYR A 145 4.03 -6.50 -12.36
CA TYR A 145 5.07 -5.70 -12.98
C TYR A 145 6.04 -6.54 -13.80
N ASP A 146 6.33 -7.75 -13.34
CA ASP A 146 7.39 -8.59 -13.89
C ASP A 146 6.92 -9.47 -15.05
N TYR A 147 5.60 -9.72 -15.17
CA TYR A 147 5.03 -10.65 -16.15
C TYR A 147 3.86 -10.05 -16.95
N THR A 148 3.68 -10.59 -18.16
CA THR A 148 2.45 -10.49 -18.96
C THR A 148 1.58 -11.73 -18.71
N PRO A 149 0.31 -11.77 -19.16
CA PRO A 149 -0.47 -13.00 -19.13
C PRO A 149 0.29 -14.17 -19.76
N GLY A 150 0.23 -15.34 -19.11
CA GLY A 150 1.09 -16.49 -19.36
C GLY A 150 1.85 -16.95 -18.10
N PRO A 151 2.92 -17.77 -18.25
CA PRO A 151 3.68 -18.30 -17.12
C PRO A 151 4.26 -17.20 -16.24
N ALA A 152 3.98 -17.26 -14.94
CA ALA A 152 4.42 -16.29 -13.96
C ALA A 152 4.83 -16.95 -12.64
N THR A 153 5.73 -16.29 -11.92
CA THR A 153 6.24 -16.76 -10.63
C THR A 153 6.35 -15.58 -9.67
N TYR A 154 6.11 -15.81 -8.39
CA TYR A 154 6.45 -14.84 -7.35
C TYR A 154 7.22 -15.48 -6.20
N GLU A 155 8.10 -14.69 -5.58
CA GLU A 155 8.93 -15.15 -4.48
C GLU A 155 8.13 -15.25 -3.18
N THR A 156 8.43 -16.29 -2.39
CA THR A 156 7.99 -16.40 -0.99
C THR A 156 9.19 -16.65 -0.09
N ALA A 157 8.99 -16.73 1.23
CA ALA A 157 10.06 -16.92 2.19
C ALA A 157 10.80 -18.27 2.07
N THR A 158 10.19 -19.27 1.42
CA THR A 158 10.77 -20.59 1.20
C THR A 158 11.15 -20.80 -0.25
N ASP A 159 10.16 -20.87 -1.16
CA ASP A 159 10.35 -21.14 -2.58
C ASP A 159 9.46 -20.24 -3.44
N GLY A 160 9.84 -20.04 -4.70
CA GLY A 160 9.01 -19.31 -5.66
C GLY A 160 7.74 -20.11 -6.01
N ILE A 161 6.59 -19.47 -5.93
CA ILE A 161 5.31 -20.06 -6.35
C ILE A 161 5.13 -19.83 -7.85
N GLN A 162 4.99 -20.91 -8.60
CA GLN A 162 4.80 -20.93 -10.06
C GLN A 162 3.33 -21.12 -10.42
N GLY A 163 2.95 -20.61 -11.60
CA GLY A 163 1.62 -20.75 -12.15
C GLY A 163 1.43 -19.96 -13.44
N GLU A 164 0.17 -19.73 -13.79
CA GLU A 164 -0.22 -19.02 -15.01
C GLU A 164 -1.08 -17.79 -14.68
N MET A 165 -0.67 -16.62 -15.18
CA MET A 165 -1.47 -15.41 -15.13
C MET A 165 -2.49 -15.44 -16.27
N LEU A 166 -3.77 -15.66 -15.94
CA LEU A 166 -4.87 -15.74 -16.91
C LEU A 166 -5.37 -14.36 -17.32
N LEU A 167 -5.38 -13.42 -16.38
CA LEU A 167 -5.86 -12.06 -16.59
C LEU A 167 -4.91 -11.06 -15.97
N LYS A 168 -4.68 -9.96 -16.67
CA LYS A 168 -4.06 -8.76 -16.14
C LYS A 168 -4.93 -7.58 -16.53
N ARG A 169 -5.45 -6.86 -15.53
CA ARG A 169 -6.39 -5.76 -15.71
C ARG A 169 -5.91 -4.54 -14.94
N GLN A 170 -6.13 -3.37 -15.53
CA GLN A 170 -5.86 -2.08 -14.91
C GLN A 170 -7.15 -1.27 -14.82
N PHE A 171 -7.27 -0.48 -13.77
CA PHE A 171 -8.44 0.34 -13.46
C PHE A 171 -8.05 1.81 -13.34
N ILE A 172 -8.97 2.68 -13.75
CA ILE A 172 -8.96 4.09 -13.39
C ILE A 172 -10.13 4.33 -12.44
N ILE A 173 -9.82 4.49 -11.16
CA ILE A 173 -10.80 4.80 -10.12
C ILE A 173 -10.52 6.22 -9.63
N LYS A 174 -11.56 7.05 -9.56
CA LYS A 174 -11.48 8.41 -9.02
C LYS A 174 -12.68 8.66 -8.13
N ASN A 175 -12.44 9.22 -6.95
CA ASN A 175 -13.48 9.53 -5.97
C ASN A 175 -14.40 8.33 -5.66
N GLY A 176 -13.81 7.12 -5.57
CA GLY A 176 -14.57 5.88 -5.32
C GLY A 176 -15.43 5.41 -6.49
N GLN A 177 -15.23 5.93 -7.71
CA GLN A 177 -16.00 5.55 -8.89
C GLN A 177 -15.10 4.96 -9.97
N LEU A 178 -15.50 3.80 -10.48
CA LEU A 178 -14.83 3.14 -11.61
C LEU A 178 -15.09 3.92 -12.91
N GLN A 179 -14.06 4.62 -13.39
CA GLN A 179 -14.11 5.38 -14.65
C GLN A 179 -13.89 4.45 -15.84
N SER A 180 -12.78 3.71 -15.84
CA SER A 180 -12.42 2.77 -16.91
C SER A 180 -11.69 1.54 -16.38
N MET A 181 -11.72 0.46 -17.17
CA MET A 181 -10.98 -0.77 -16.92
C MET A 181 -10.51 -1.35 -18.26
N PHE A 182 -9.30 -1.92 -18.30
CA PHE A 182 -8.72 -2.49 -19.51
C PHE A 182 -7.82 -3.70 -19.20
N ASN A 183 -7.83 -4.69 -20.09
CA ASN A 183 -7.00 -5.88 -19.97
C ASN A 183 -5.67 -5.65 -20.69
N THR A 184 -4.55 -5.93 -20.02
CA THR A 184 -3.19 -5.70 -20.52
C THR A 184 -2.57 -7.04 -20.90
N GLY A 185 -2.43 -7.35 -22.20
CA GLY A 185 -1.74 -8.58 -22.66
C GLY A 185 -2.26 -9.20 -23.96
N LEU A 186 -3.46 -8.81 -24.40
CA LEU A 186 -4.00 -9.18 -25.71
C LEU A 186 -4.17 -7.88 -26.51
N THR A 187 -3.27 -7.63 -27.47
CA THR A 187 -3.33 -6.48 -28.40
C THR A 187 -3.64 -5.14 -27.71
N ILE A 188 -2.60 -4.52 -27.16
CA ILE A 188 -2.57 -3.16 -26.55
C ILE A 188 -2.85 -2.03 -27.59
N GLY A 189 -3.48 -2.37 -28.72
CA GLY A 189 -3.56 -1.56 -29.93
C GLY A 189 -4.54 -0.40 -29.86
N ASP A 190 -5.78 -0.60 -29.41
CA ASP A 190 -6.83 0.37 -29.76
C ASP A 190 -7.51 1.03 -28.56
N ASP A 191 -7.94 0.30 -27.53
CA ASP A 191 -8.79 0.87 -26.47
C ASP A 191 -8.04 1.87 -25.54
N LEU A 192 -6.82 1.54 -25.10
CA LEU A 192 -5.97 2.46 -24.32
C LEU A 192 -5.40 3.59 -25.21
N LEU A 193 -5.18 3.29 -26.48
CA LEU A 193 -4.63 4.22 -27.47
C LEU A 193 -5.63 5.33 -27.78
N LEU A 194 -6.90 4.98 -27.98
CA LEU A 194 -7.99 5.92 -28.24
C LEU A 194 -8.28 6.82 -27.02
N ASP A 195 -8.26 6.30 -25.80
CA ASP A 195 -8.55 7.08 -24.60
C ASP A 195 -7.39 8.03 -24.22
N ILE A 196 -6.13 7.61 -24.45
CA ILE A 196 -4.94 8.46 -24.29
C ILE A 196 -4.84 9.49 -25.43
N LEU A 197 -5.15 9.11 -26.68
CA LEU A 197 -5.24 10.05 -27.81
C LEU A 197 -6.33 11.10 -27.58
N ALA A 198 -7.45 10.73 -26.93
CA ALA A 198 -8.48 11.67 -26.52
C ALA A 198 -8.02 12.64 -25.41
N GLN A 199 -6.92 12.34 -24.69
CA GLN A 199 -6.46 13.09 -23.51
C GLN A 199 -5.09 13.80 -23.67
N ASN A 200 -4.58 13.94 -24.91
CA ASN A 200 -3.34 14.63 -25.34
C ASN A 200 -2.12 13.74 -25.59
N ALA A 201 -1.45 14.05 -26.70
CA ALA A 201 -0.42 13.29 -27.38
C ALA A 201 0.95 13.24 -26.66
N ASN A 202 1.60 12.07 -26.72
CA ASN A 202 3.03 11.96 -27.02
C ASN A 202 3.40 10.51 -27.40
N GLU A 203 3.92 10.32 -28.62
CA GLU A 203 4.05 9.02 -29.29
C GLU A 203 5.29 8.18 -28.93
N HIS A 204 6.12 8.61 -27.97
CA HIS A 204 7.42 7.94 -27.70
C HIS A 204 7.47 7.01 -26.46
N ILE A 205 6.37 6.78 -25.75
CA ILE A 205 6.40 6.21 -24.39
C ILE A 205 6.20 4.67 -24.33
N ARG A 206 5.94 3.99 -25.43
CA ARG A 206 5.27 2.66 -25.35
C ARG A 206 6.17 1.43 -25.17
N SER A 207 7.47 1.48 -25.48
CA SER A 207 8.34 0.28 -25.46
C SER A 207 9.47 0.33 -24.41
N ILE A 208 9.82 1.51 -23.91
CA ILE A 208 10.91 1.69 -22.94
C ILE A 208 10.38 1.64 -21.48
N VAL A 209 9.11 2.00 -21.27
CA VAL A 209 8.50 2.11 -19.93
C VAL A 209 8.26 0.76 -19.26
N ALA A 210 7.95 -0.30 -20.00
CA ALA A 210 7.72 -1.63 -19.40
C ALA A 210 8.97 -2.20 -18.72
N THR A 211 10.14 -2.06 -19.36
CA THR A 211 11.41 -2.60 -18.84
C THR A 211 12.05 -1.68 -17.80
N ILE A 212 11.97 -0.35 -17.99
CA ILE A 212 12.47 0.63 -17.01
C ILE A 212 11.67 0.58 -15.71
N GLN A 213 10.35 0.36 -15.77
CA GLN A 213 9.53 0.21 -14.57
C GLN A 213 9.84 -1.06 -13.79
N ALA A 214 10.21 -2.18 -14.43
CA ALA A 214 10.55 -3.40 -13.70
C ALA A 214 11.83 -3.23 -12.84
N GLU A 215 12.90 -2.65 -13.41
CA GLU A 215 14.14 -2.38 -12.65
C GLU A 215 13.94 -1.32 -11.57
N GLN A 216 13.22 -0.23 -11.89
CA GLN A 216 12.90 0.80 -10.90
C GLN A 216 11.97 0.28 -9.80
N ASN A 217 11.00 -0.58 -10.12
CA ASN A 217 10.13 -1.21 -9.15
C ASN A 217 10.89 -2.14 -8.21
N LYS A 218 11.86 -2.91 -8.71
CA LYS A 218 12.75 -3.70 -7.85
C LYS A 218 13.39 -2.79 -6.82
N ILE A 219 13.95 -1.66 -7.23
CA ILE A 219 14.60 -0.70 -6.33
C ILE A 219 13.61 -0.11 -5.30
N ILE A 220 12.43 0.36 -5.71
CA ILE A 220 11.44 0.97 -4.78
C ILE A 220 10.83 -0.07 -3.81
N ARG A 221 10.79 -1.36 -4.18
CA ARG A 221 10.27 -2.44 -3.34
C ARG A 221 11.26 -2.93 -2.28
N HIS A 222 12.54 -2.51 -2.32
CA HIS A 222 13.51 -2.80 -1.27
C HIS A 222 13.26 -1.90 -0.05
N VAL A 223 12.23 -2.22 0.75
CA VAL A 223 11.86 -1.47 1.97
C VAL A 223 12.64 -1.96 3.21
N ASN A 224 13.31 -3.12 3.13
CA ASN A 224 13.94 -3.78 4.28
C ASN A 224 15.46 -3.55 4.42
N THR A 225 16.06 -2.69 3.61
CA THR A 225 17.49 -2.35 3.73
C THR A 225 17.65 -0.94 4.30
N PRO A 226 18.45 -0.73 5.36
CA PRO A 226 18.64 0.58 5.97
C PRO A 226 19.30 1.61 5.02
N TYR A 227 19.98 1.13 3.97
CA TYR A 227 20.61 1.95 2.94
C TYR A 227 20.44 1.30 1.57
N LEU A 228 20.22 2.12 0.54
CA LEU A 228 20.06 1.71 -0.86
C LEU A 228 20.86 2.66 -1.74
N ILE A 229 21.78 2.12 -2.54
CA ILE A 229 22.58 2.89 -3.51
C ILE A 229 22.02 2.63 -4.90
N VAL A 230 21.63 3.70 -5.58
CA VAL A 230 21.07 3.65 -6.95
C VAL A 230 22.05 4.29 -7.92
N GLU A 231 22.74 3.48 -8.71
CA GLU A 231 23.67 3.93 -9.75
C GLU A 231 23.02 3.84 -11.14
N GLY A 232 23.25 4.83 -12.00
CA GLY A 232 22.75 4.79 -13.37
C GLY A 232 23.22 5.98 -14.20
N VAL A 233 23.07 5.89 -15.53
CA VAL A 233 23.45 6.94 -16.48
C VAL A 233 22.47 8.14 -16.48
N ALA A 234 22.84 9.27 -17.08
CA ALA A 234 21.95 10.43 -17.19
C ALA A 234 20.63 10.06 -17.89
N GLY A 235 19.49 10.49 -17.34
CA GLY A 235 18.17 10.15 -17.87
C GLY A 235 17.58 8.80 -17.43
N SER A 236 18.29 8.00 -16.61
CA SER A 236 17.82 6.67 -16.15
C SER A 236 16.68 6.69 -15.11
N GLY A 237 16.09 7.85 -14.82
CA GLY A 237 14.96 7.97 -13.88
C GLY A 237 15.28 7.84 -12.39
N LYS A 238 16.54 8.03 -11.97
CA LYS A 238 16.95 8.01 -10.54
C LYS A 238 16.10 8.93 -9.64
N THR A 239 15.73 10.09 -10.15
CA THR A 239 14.87 11.04 -9.42
C THR A 239 13.45 10.51 -9.21
N ALA A 240 12.92 9.72 -10.14
CA ALA A 240 11.59 9.11 -10.02
C ALA A 240 11.56 7.96 -9.00
N VAL A 241 12.69 7.27 -8.80
CA VAL A 241 12.86 6.21 -7.80
C VAL A 241 13.01 6.76 -6.37
N ALA A 242 13.50 8.00 -6.23
CA ALA A 242 13.76 8.64 -4.95
C ALA A 242 12.55 9.40 -4.35
N LEU A 243 11.46 9.56 -5.12
CA LEU A 243 10.24 10.28 -4.73
C LEU A 243 9.14 9.31 -4.27
#